data_AF-A0A951GCS1-F1
#
_entry.id   AF-A0A951GCS1-F1
#
_cell.length_a   1.000
_cell.length_b   1.000
_cell.length_c   1.000
_cell.angle_alpha   90.00
_cell.angle_beta   90.00
_cell.angle_gamma   90.00
#
_symmetry.space_group_name_H-M   'P 1'
#
loop_
_entity.id
_entity.type
_entity.pdbx_description
1 polymer ?
#
loop_
_entity_poly.entity_id
_entity_poly.type
_entity_poly.pdbx_seq_one_letter_code
_entity_poly.pdbx_strand_id
1 'polypeptide(L)' 'PEAEVEHTAEVVEAVMEGACAPHCELSVPLVVETGWAGSWDEAH' A
#
# COMPACT_ATOMS: atom_id res chain seq x y z
N PRO A 1 12.86 -5.60 -12.04
CA PRO A 1 11.90 -5.16 -10.99
C PRO A 1 10.70 -4.40 -11.56
N GLU A 2 10.82 -3.70 -12.70
CA GLU A 2 9.70 -2.96 -13.32
C GLU A 2 8.47 -3.83 -13.61
N ALA A 3 8.67 -5.11 -13.97
CA ALA A 3 7.56 -6.04 -14.20
C ALA A 3 6.80 -6.45 -12.91
N GLU A 4 7.32 -6.12 -11.73
CA GLU A 4 6.78 -6.53 -10.43
C GLU A 4 6.11 -5.37 -9.67
N VAL A 5 6.16 -4.15 -10.21
CA VAL A 5 5.72 -2.92 -9.49
C VAL A 5 4.24 -2.94 -9.14
N GLU A 6 3.38 -3.39 -10.05
CA GLU A 6 1.93 -3.49 -9.83
C GLU A 6 1.63 -4.51 -8.73
N HIS A 7 2.20 -5.71 -8.84
CA HIS A 7 2.02 -6.75 -7.82
C HIS A 7 2.58 -6.32 -6.46
N THR A 8 3.71 -5.61 -6.45
CA THR A 8 4.30 -5.10 -5.21
C THR A 8 3.39 -4.06 -4.57
N ALA A 9 2.81 -3.14 -5.37
CA ALA A 9 1.85 -2.15 -4.89
C ALA A 9 0.63 -2.80 -4.24
N GLU A 10 0.02 -3.81 -4.88
CA GLU A 10 -1.10 -4.58 -4.33
C GLU A 10 -0.75 -5.23 -2.98
N VAL A 11 0.43 -5.84 -2.87
CA VAL A 11 0.88 -6.48 -1.62
C VAL A 11 1.09 -5.44 -0.52
N VAL A 12 1.68 -4.29 -0.85
CA VAL A 12 1.92 -3.20 0.10
C VAL A 12 0.59 -2.65 0.62
N GLU A 13 -0.37 -2.37 -0.26
CA GLU A 13 -1.70 -1.89 0.11
C GLU A 13 -2.39 -2.86 1.07
N ALA A 14 -2.47 -4.15 0.71
CA ALA A 14 -3.12 -5.16 1.54
C ALA A 14 -2.47 -5.33 2.92
N VAL A 15 -1.14 -5.29 3.00
CA VAL A 15 -0.41 -5.39 4.27
C VAL A 15 -0.64 -4.17 5.13
N MET A 16 -0.60 -2.97 4.55
CA MET A 16 -0.71 -1.72 5.30
C MET A 16 -2.14 -1.47 5.79
N GLU A 17 -3.16 -1.76 4.99
CA GLU A 17 -4.56 -1.68 5.43
C GLU A 17 -4.89 -2.70 6.53
N GLY A 18 -4.24 -3.87 6.50
CA GLY A 18 -4.37 -4.92 7.51
C GLY A 18 -3.46 -4.78 8.73
N ALA A 19 -2.64 -3.73 8.82
CA ALA A 19 -1.50 -3.68 9.76
C ALA A 19 -1.87 -3.80 11.25
N CYS A 20 -3.07 -3.37 11.64
CA CYS A 20 -3.53 -3.45 13.03
C CYS A 20 -4.14 -4.82 13.40
N ALA A 21 -4.53 -5.63 12.41
CA ALA A 21 -5.20 -6.90 12.65
C ALA A 21 -4.21 -8.04 12.99
N PRO A 22 -4.62 -9.02 13.81
CA PRO A 22 -5.88 -9.11 14.56
C PRO A 22 -5.80 -8.46 15.96
N HIS A 23 -4.69 -7.81 16.30
CA HIS A 23 -4.41 -7.36 17.67
C HIS A 23 -5.22 -6.12 18.07
N CYS A 24 -5.56 -5.26 17.12
CA CYS A 24 -6.29 -4.02 17.33
C CYS A 24 -7.32 -3.80 16.21
N GLU A 25 -8.59 -3.67 16.60
CA GLU A 25 -9.67 -3.27 15.68
C GLU A 25 -9.84 -1.75 15.77
N LEU A 26 -9.68 -1.07 14.62
CA LEU A 26 -9.84 0.38 14.54
C LEU A 26 -11.31 0.75 14.29
N SER A 27 -11.80 1.79 14.96
CA SER A 27 -13.13 2.34 14.69
C SER A 27 -13.26 3.02 13.33
N VAL A 28 -12.12 3.36 12.70
CA VAL A 28 -12.01 3.87 11.34
C VAL A 28 -10.91 3.05 10.64
N PRO A 29 -11.18 2.43 9.48
CA PRO A 29 -10.18 1.62 8.78
C PRO A 29 -9.04 2.48 8.23
N LEU A 30 -7.85 1.88 8.10
CA LEU A 30 -6.76 2.46 7.32
C LEU A 30 -7.12 2.32 5.83
N VAL A 31 -6.83 3.35 5.04
CA VAL A 31 -6.95 3.35 3.58
C VAL A 31 -5.60 3.76 3.03
N VAL A 32 -5.09 3.01 2.06
CA VAL A 32 -3.75 3.25 1.51
C VAL A 32 -3.82 3.48 0.01
N GLU A 33 -3.13 4.52 -0.45
CA GLU A 33 -2.92 4.80 -1.87
C GLU A 33 -1.47 4.49 -2.23
N THR A 34 -1.26 3.73 -3.30
CA THR A 34 0.06 3.37 -3.80
C THR A 34 0.30 3.96 -5.18
N GLY A 35 1.41 4.66 -5.35
CA GLY A 35 1.88 5.18 -6.64
C GLY A 35 3.32 4.77 -6.92
N TRP A 36 3.65 4.55 -8.19
CA TRP A 36 5.00 4.20 -8.64
C TRP A 36 5.30 4.88 -9.98
N ALA A 37 6.51 5.41 -10.12
CA ALA A 37 6.99 6.08 -11.33
C ALA A 37 8.52 6.16 -11.33
N GLY A 38 9.10 6.76 -12.39
CA GLY A 38 10.55 6.99 -12.50
C GLY A 38 11.06 8.13 -11.62
N SER A 39 10.17 8.95 -11.06
CA SER A 39 10.48 10.06 -10.17
C SER A 39 9.49 10.13 -9.01
N TRP A 40 9.87 10.85 -7.96
CA TRP A 40 9.01 11.00 -6.78
C TRP A 40 7.76 11.85 -7.06
N ASP A 41 7.90 12.89 -7.89
CA ASP A 41 6.79 13.79 -8.26
C ASP A 41 5.71 13.07 -9.08
N GLU A 42 6.10 12.17 -9.98
CA GLU A 42 5.17 11.37 -10.78
C GLU A 42 4.52 10.22 -10.01
N ALA A 43 5.15 9.76 -8.93
CA ALA A 43 4.64 8.67 -8.09
C ALA A 43 3.71 9.17 -6.97
N HIS A 44 3.73 10.47 -6.68
CA HIS A 44 2.89 11.13 -5.69
C HIS A 44 1.56 11.58 -6.31
#